data_AF-A0AAV4X2P4-F1
#
_entry.id   AF-A0AAV4X2P4-F1
#
_cell.length_a   1.000
_cell.length_b   1.000
_cell.length_c   1.000
_cell.angle_alpha   90.00
_cell.angle_beta   90.00
_cell.angle_gamma   90.00
#
_symmetry.space_group_name_H-M   'P 1'
#
loop_
_entity.id
_entity.type
_entity.pdbx_description
1 polymer ?
#
loop_
_entity_poly.entity_id
_entity_poly.type
_entity_poly.pdbx_seq_one_letter_code
_entity_poly.pdbx_strand_id
1 'polypeptide(L)'
;MLPPSSQQFLKDIPVSSKMLYMPERSGLKRFGAFQCKSVKQNITSHIVTLKLPPLNLAELEAVLPYNVANLGESIELEVKVMKRLELPIRWAHDGKPMSNWSGLLKVRLESVTPENSGIYECFYGGRRRMGVHALMKVYVRIACGNNRFGADCDKFCSHLNSSSNSGELCRKFIFCKPDPYGCSCAPGFKGPNCEEQCESGFYGADCKQRCHCAYGDRHCNSVTGFCEVGCARGWEGYSCEIEGKPHINAITNLEIHPGTDVSVSCAVDSVSKPEINVLSNDFPHLEVILRNLEANRHEAVINLKPEMTGIYVFLCTAENEVGFDTKKIVLNVVDPDIQTAAISHCPLGTYGTKCKNACHCAENDYCDIISGRCSLGCEDGWEGPTCGICRRGWYGNNCEHTCHCRDGHEDCDEHGFCLSGCEPGWSGFTCQIKCIPGRFGPNCAETCRCPGYLFSVCDRVTGECRRQNKPHVHHIDRPHVIEKVSRILFLL
;
A
#
# COMPACT_ATOMS: atom_id res chain seq x y z
N MET A 1 -48.13 4.82 8.24
CA MET A 1 -48.25 3.92 7.07
C MET A 1 -47.50 4.54 5.90
N LEU A 2 -46.66 3.75 5.21
CA LEU A 2 -45.91 4.19 4.03
C LEU A 2 -46.86 4.52 2.85
N PRO A 3 -46.46 5.40 1.91
CA PRO A 3 -47.24 5.67 0.70
C PRO A 3 -47.48 4.39 -0.12
N PRO A 4 -48.63 4.25 -0.83
CA PRO A 4 -48.95 3.06 -1.63
C PRO A 4 -47.89 2.71 -2.68
N SER A 5 -47.20 3.70 -3.23
CA SER A 5 -46.09 3.51 -4.18
C SER A 5 -44.87 2.81 -3.56
N SER A 6 -44.61 3.02 -2.27
CA SER A 6 -43.50 2.39 -1.54
C SER A 6 -43.84 1.00 -1.00
N GLN A 7 -45.13 0.62 -0.99
CA GLN A 7 -45.58 -0.71 -0.56
C GLN A 7 -45.40 -1.78 -1.66
N GLN A 8 -45.20 -1.36 -2.92
CA GLN A 8 -45.07 -2.28 -4.05
C GLN A 8 -43.77 -3.13 -4.01
N PHE A 9 -42.70 -2.61 -3.38
CA PHE A 9 -41.43 -3.32 -3.20
C PHE A 9 -41.40 -4.24 -1.96
N LEU A 10 -42.49 -4.30 -1.20
CA LEU A 10 -42.56 -4.94 0.12
C LEU A 10 -43.67 -5.99 0.23
N LYS A 11 -44.29 -6.39 -0.89
CA LYS A 11 -45.20 -7.55 -0.89
C LYS A 11 -44.42 -8.76 -0.33
N ASP A 12 -45.00 -9.37 0.69
CA ASP A 12 -44.51 -10.58 1.38
C ASP A 12 -43.36 -10.41 2.40
N ILE A 13 -43.01 -9.18 2.81
CA ILE A 13 -42.00 -8.93 3.86
C ILE A 13 -42.63 -8.23 5.06
N PRO A 14 -42.51 -8.76 6.30
CA PRO A 14 -43.01 -8.09 7.50
C PRO A 14 -42.15 -6.86 7.79
N VAL A 15 -42.66 -5.71 7.36
CA VAL A 15 -42.01 -4.40 7.58
C VAL A 15 -42.74 -3.64 8.68
N SER A 16 -42.02 -3.28 9.74
CA SER A 16 -42.50 -2.40 10.80
C SER A 16 -41.79 -1.06 10.71
N SER A 17 -42.53 0.04 10.59
CA SER A 17 -41.95 1.38 10.66
C SER A 17 -41.96 1.89 12.10
N LYS A 18 -40.80 2.32 12.63
CA LYS A 18 -40.67 2.96 13.95
C LYS A 18 -40.21 4.41 13.76
N MET A 19 -40.84 5.31 14.51
CA MET A 19 -40.46 6.73 14.55
C MET A 19 -39.31 6.88 15.55
N LEU A 20 -38.18 7.43 15.12
CA LEU A 20 -37.03 7.66 16.01
C LEU A 20 -37.11 9.03 16.68
N TYR A 21 -37.62 10.04 15.97
CA TYR A 21 -37.72 11.40 16.49
C TYR A 21 -38.83 12.20 15.79
N MET A 22 -39.79 12.75 16.57
CA MET A 22 -40.81 13.70 16.10
C MET A 22 -41.19 14.67 17.22
N PRO A 23 -41.40 15.97 16.92
CA PRO A 23 -41.98 16.89 17.88
C PRO A 23 -43.47 16.64 18.12
N GLU A 24 -43.90 16.60 19.39
CA GLU A 24 -45.31 16.58 19.76
C GLU A 24 -45.93 17.98 19.63
N ARG A 25 -46.63 18.26 18.53
CA ARG A 25 -47.75 19.22 18.50
C ARG A 25 -48.60 19.07 17.24
N SER A 26 -49.89 19.31 17.42
CA SER A 26 -50.97 19.21 16.44
C SER A 26 -50.75 20.07 15.19
N GLY A 27 -50.88 19.44 14.01
CA GLY A 27 -51.02 20.12 12.71
C GLY A 27 -49.83 19.99 11.75
N LEU A 28 -48.59 19.99 12.24
CA LEU A 28 -47.37 19.87 11.41
C LEU A 28 -46.81 18.45 11.45
N LYS A 29 -47.62 17.49 11.01
CA LYS A 29 -47.16 16.11 10.84
C LYS A 29 -46.28 16.06 9.60
N ARG A 30 -44.95 15.83 9.74
CA ARG A 30 -44.15 14.98 8.84
C ARG A 30 -42.61 15.09 8.97
N PHE A 31 -42.00 15.98 9.76
CA PHE A 31 -40.53 16.16 9.75
C PHE A 31 -39.82 15.42 10.89
N GLY A 32 -38.70 14.76 10.61
CA GLY A 32 -37.99 13.92 11.58
C GLY A 32 -37.28 12.72 10.96
N ALA A 33 -36.78 11.82 11.81
CA ALA A 33 -36.13 10.59 11.39
C ALA A 33 -37.08 9.39 11.47
N PHE A 34 -37.15 8.63 10.37
CA PHE A 34 -38.02 7.49 10.19
C PHE A 34 -37.19 6.24 10.03
N GLN A 35 -37.51 5.18 10.77
CA GLN A 35 -36.85 3.90 10.65
C GLN A 35 -37.82 2.88 10.07
N CYS A 36 -37.37 2.19 9.03
CA CYS A 36 -38.01 1.02 8.47
C CYS A 36 -37.26 -0.21 8.98
N LYS A 37 -37.94 -1.14 9.65
CA LYS A 37 -37.38 -2.41 10.11
C LYS A 37 -37.99 -3.54 9.28
N SER A 38 -37.15 -4.39 8.73
CA SER A 38 -37.52 -5.61 8.02
C SER A 38 -36.87 -6.81 8.71
N VAL A 39 -37.59 -7.92 8.82
CA VAL A 39 -37.04 -9.16 9.39
C VAL A 39 -37.23 -10.29 8.38
N LYS A 40 -36.14 -10.91 7.95
CA LYS A 40 -36.15 -12.07 7.05
C LYS A 40 -35.16 -13.11 7.55
N GLN A 41 -35.61 -14.34 7.79
CA GLN A 41 -34.76 -15.47 8.22
C GLN A 41 -33.86 -15.12 9.44
N ASN A 42 -34.44 -14.56 10.51
CA ASN A 42 -33.72 -14.05 11.70
C ASN A 42 -32.75 -12.88 11.49
N ILE A 43 -32.55 -12.40 10.27
CA ILE A 43 -31.79 -11.19 10.00
C ILE A 43 -32.74 -10.00 10.09
N THR A 44 -32.41 -9.06 10.98
CA THR A 44 -33.14 -7.80 11.14
C THR A 44 -32.38 -6.69 10.41
N SER A 45 -33.01 -6.08 9.41
CA SER A 45 -32.47 -4.92 8.69
C SER A 45 -33.21 -3.66 9.11
N HIS A 46 -32.45 -2.58 9.30
CA HIS A 46 -32.97 -1.25 9.65
C HIS A 46 -32.51 -0.23 8.61
N ILE A 47 -33.44 0.55 8.06
CA ILE A 47 -33.14 1.69 7.19
C ILE A 47 -33.64 2.94 7.89
N VAL A 48 -32.78 3.94 8.07
CA VAL A 48 -33.15 5.25 8.64
C VAL A 48 -33.15 6.30 7.54
N THR A 49 -34.25 7.05 7.43
CA THR A 49 -34.39 8.16 6.48
C THR A 49 -34.80 9.43 7.21
N LEU A 50 -34.37 10.57 6.68
CA LEU A 50 -34.73 11.88 7.20
C LEU A 50 -35.82 12.52 6.34
N LYS A 51 -36.78 13.14 7.00
CA LYS A 51 -37.73 14.05 6.36
C LYS A 51 -37.48 15.46 6.88
N LEU A 52 -36.88 16.27 6.02
CA LEU A 52 -36.44 17.62 6.33
C LEU A 52 -37.60 18.63 6.20
N PRO A 53 -37.60 19.71 7.00
CA PRO A 53 -38.53 20.81 6.78
C PRO A 53 -38.32 21.43 5.39
N PRO A 54 -39.40 21.85 4.70
CA PRO A 54 -39.25 22.62 3.47
C PRO A 54 -38.61 23.98 3.77
N LEU A 55 -37.91 24.54 2.77
CA LEU A 55 -37.08 25.74 2.91
C LEU A 55 -37.80 26.95 3.52
N ASN A 56 -39.10 27.09 3.25
CA ASN A 56 -39.94 28.18 3.78
C ASN A 56 -40.31 28.04 5.27
N LEU A 57 -40.11 26.85 5.85
CA LEU A 57 -40.37 26.56 7.26
C LEU A 57 -39.09 26.30 8.06
N ALA A 58 -37.99 25.93 7.40
CA ALA A 58 -36.70 25.71 8.05
C ALA A 58 -36.15 27.03 8.65
N GLU A 59 -35.68 26.97 9.89
CA GLU A 59 -34.88 28.02 10.52
C GLU A 59 -33.39 27.77 10.32
N LEU A 60 -33.01 26.49 10.32
CA LEU A 60 -31.68 25.99 10.04
C LEU A 60 -31.78 24.85 9.04
N GLU A 61 -30.86 24.81 8.08
CA GLU A 61 -30.79 23.77 7.04
C GLU A 61 -29.41 23.11 7.06
N ALA A 62 -29.37 21.78 7.03
CA ALA A 62 -28.13 21.05 6.88
C ALA A 62 -27.59 21.22 5.46
N VAL A 63 -26.30 21.57 5.31
CA VAL A 63 -25.65 21.62 3.99
C VAL A 63 -25.64 20.24 3.34
N LEU A 64 -25.32 19.22 4.13
CA LEU A 64 -25.38 17.82 3.75
C LEU A 64 -26.25 17.05 4.76
N PRO A 65 -27.47 16.62 4.39
CA PRO A 65 -28.35 15.86 5.29
C PRO A 65 -27.85 14.44 5.55
N TYR A 66 -27.07 13.87 4.62
CA TYR A 66 -26.48 12.55 4.75
C TYR A 66 -24.97 12.68 4.57
N ASN A 67 -24.23 12.31 5.61
CA ASN A 67 -22.79 12.44 5.68
C ASN A 67 -22.20 11.03 5.85
N VAL A 68 -21.19 10.72 5.05
CA VAL A 68 -20.57 9.40 4.99
C VAL A 68 -19.07 9.59 5.14
N ALA A 69 -18.47 8.87 6.07
CA ALA A 69 -17.02 8.80 6.28
C ALA A 69 -16.58 7.36 6.52
N ASN A 70 -15.35 7.03 6.14
CA ASN A 70 -14.72 5.77 6.50
C ASN A 70 -14.14 5.84 7.93
N LEU A 71 -13.92 4.68 8.53
CA LEU A 71 -13.25 4.56 9.83
C LEU A 71 -11.91 5.32 9.83
N GLY A 72 -11.73 6.24 10.77
CA GLY A 72 -10.52 7.06 10.90
C GLY A 72 -10.50 8.33 10.03
N GLU A 73 -11.49 8.56 9.16
CA GLU A 73 -11.59 9.82 8.42
C GLU A 73 -12.12 10.96 9.30
N SER A 74 -11.94 12.20 8.84
CA SER A 74 -12.59 13.35 9.46
C SER A 74 -13.85 13.74 8.68
N ILE A 75 -14.90 14.16 9.37
CA ILE A 75 -16.14 14.64 8.74
C ILE A 75 -16.53 16.00 9.28
N GLU A 76 -17.08 16.84 8.40
CA GLU A 76 -17.49 18.18 8.73
C GLU A 76 -18.99 18.35 8.53
N LEU A 77 -19.64 18.86 9.56
CA LEU A 77 -21.08 19.02 9.64
C LEU A 77 -21.39 20.52 9.63
N GLU A 78 -21.99 20.98 8.54
CA GLU A 78 -22.28 22.40 8.30
C GLU A 78 -23.79 22.66 8.19
N VAL A 79 -24.21 23.80 8.75
CA VAL A 79 -25.61 24.25 8.81
C VAL A 79 -25.73 25.68 8.31
N LYS A 80 -26.66 25.89 7.38
CA LYS A 80 -27.06 27.21 6.86
C LYS A 80 -28.18 27.80 7.71
N VAL A 81 -28.06 29.10 7.99
CA VAL A 81 -29.10 29.87 8.67
C VAL A 81 -30.13 30.35 7.66
N MET A 82 -31.34 29.79 7.74
CA MET A 82 -32.46 30.16 6.87
C MET A 82 -33.27 31.30 7.46
N LYS A 83 -33.39 31.33 8.79
CA LYS A 83 -34.03 32.40 9.54
C LYS A 83 -33.21 32.74 10.77
N ARG A 84 -32.70 33.98 10.82
CA ARG A 84 -31.91 34.47 11.95
C ARG A 84 -32.82 34.74 13.15
N LEU A 85 -32.53 34.08 14.27
CA LEU A 85 -33.17 34.31 15.57
C LEU A 85 -32.09 34.72 16.59
N GLU A 86 -32.46 35.58 17.54
CA GLU A 86 -31.60 35.96 18.70
C GLU A 86 -31.61 34.86 19.77
N LEU A 87 -31.29 33.64 19.35
CA LEU A 87 -31.24 32.46 20.21
C LEU A 87 -29.91 31.72 19.98
N PRO A 88 -29.36 31.06 21.00
CA PRO A 88 -28.10 30.33 20.85
C PRO A 88 -28.31 29.07 20.02
N ILE A 89 -27.33 28.73 19.17
CA ILE A 89 -27.29 27.46 18.43
C ILE A 89 -26.90 26.33 19.37
N ARG A 90 -27.59 25.21 19.28
CA ARG A 90 -27.39 24.01 20.09
C ARG A 90 -27.36 22.78 19.18
N TRP A 91 -26.58 21.78 19.61
CA TRP A 91 -26.43 20.51 18.94
C TRP A 91 -26.93 19.35 19.80
N ALA A 92 -27.39 18.29 19.13
CA ALA A 92 -27.66 17.01 19.76
C ALA A 92 -27.28 15.86 18.84
N HIS A 93 -26.86 14.74 19.42
CA HIS A 93 -26.57 13.47 18.74
C HIS A 93 -27.45 12.37 19.34
N ASP A 94 -28.27 11.75 18.50
CA ASP A 94 -29.23 10.69 18.85
C ASP A 94 -30.07 11.01 20.10
N GLY A 95 -30.63 12.22 20.16
CA GLY A 95 -31.43 12.62 21.30
C GLY A 95 -30.64 13.32 22.42
N LYS A 96 -29.32 13.11 22.52
CA LYS A 96 -28.49 13.62 23.62
C LYS A 96 -27.89 14.99 23.29
N PRO A 97 -28.02 16.00 24.15
CA PRO A 97 -27.46 17.33 23.90
C PRO A 97 -25.93 17.30 23.92
N MET A 98 -25.31 18.07 23.03
CA MET A 98 -23.85 18.22 22.93
C MET A 98 -23.45 19.62 23.37
N SER A 99 -22.83 19.73 24.55
CA SER A 99 -22.40 21.03 25.12
C SER A 99 -21.29 21.68 24.30
N ASN A 100 -20.34 20.87 23.82
CA ASN A 100 -19.07 21.30 23.26
C ASN A 100 -19.20 22.00 21.90
N TRP A 101 -20.36 21.94 21.26
CA TRP A 101 -20.63 22.49 19.94
C TRP A 101 -21.59 23.68 19.96
N SER A 102 -21.93 24.18 21.15
CA SER A 102 -22.86 25.31 21.29
C SER A 102 -22.35 26.55 20.57
N GLY A 103 -23.21 27.22 19.80
CA GLY A 103 -22.88 28.42 19.04
C GLY A 103 -22.21 28.19 17.68
N LEU A 104 -21.79 26.96 17.35
CA LEU A 104 -21.12 26.65 16.10
C LEU A 104 -22.13 26.30 15.00
N LEU A 105 -21.97 26.90 13.82
CA LEU A 105 -22.71 26.53 12.59
C LEU A 105 -22.02 25.43 11.79
N LYS A 106 -20.74 25.17 12.09
CA LYS A 106 -19.87 24.22 11.41
C LYS A 106 -19.03 23.51 12.46
N VAL A 107 -19.06 22.19 12.47
CA VAL A 107 -18.39 21.34 13.46
C VAL A 107 -17.65 20.21 12.77
N ARG A 108 -16.47 19.87 13.27
CA ARG A 108 -15.60 18.82 12.73
C ARG A 108 -15.50 17.67 13.72
N LEU A 109 -15.67 16.46 13.21
CA LEU A 109 -15.42 15.20 13.90
C LEU A 109 -14.14 14.62 13.30
N GLU A 110 -13.11 14.43 14.12
CA GLU A 110 -11.83 13.85 13.70
C GLU A 110 -11.79 12.36 14.00
N SER A 111 -11.07 11.61 13.17
CA SER A 111 -10.81 10.17 13.34
C SER A 111 -12.07 9.37 13.72
N VAL A 112 -13.09 9.43 12.86
CA VAL A 112 -14.42 8.92 13.20
C VAL A 112 -14.43 7.41 13.43
N THR A 113 -15.21 7.00 14.43
CA THR A 113 -15.46 5.62 14.84
C THR A 113 -16.94 5.27 14.61
N PRO A 114 -17.33 3.98 14.66
CA PRO A 114 -18.74 3.59 14.50
C PRO A 114 -19.68 4.27 15.50
N GLU A 115 -19.19 4.68 16.67
CA GLU A 115 -19.97 5.39 17.69
C GLU A 115 -20.36 6.81 17.25
N ASN A 116 -19.63 7.40 16.30
CA ASN A 116 -19.97 8.70 15.71
C ASN A 116 -21.10 8.60 14.67
N SER A 117 -21.56 7.39 14.32
CA SER A 117 -22.75 7.23 13.47
C SER A 117 -24.02 7.57 14.24
N GLY A 118 -24.96 8.25 13.61
CA GLY A 118 -26.20 8.66 14.28
C GLY A 118 -26.86 9.87 13.65
N ILE A 119 -27.95 10.32 14.28
CA ILE A 119 -28.69 11.50 13.86
C ILE A 119 -28.17 12.70 14.63
N TYR A 120 -27.69 13.70 13.91
CA TYR A 120 -27.28 14.99 14.43
C TYR A 120 -28.37 16.02 14.18
N GLU A 121 -28.70 16.79 15.22
CA GLU A 121 -29.67 17.86 15.19
C GLU A 121 -28.98 19.18 15.52
N CYS A 122 -29.20 20.21 14.71
CA CYS A 122 -28.74 21.57 15.00
C CYS A 122 -29.95 22.51 15.03
N PHE A 123 -30.17 23.17 16.17
CA PHE A 123 -31.39 23.90 16.48
C PHE A 123 -31.11 25.15 17.33
N TYR A 124 -32.00 26.14 17.23
CA TYR A 124 -32.01 27.26 18.16
C TYR A 124 -32.48 26.83 19.55
N GLY A 125 -31.87 27.37 20.60
CA GLY A 125 -32.21 27.11 22.00
C GLY A 125 -33.72 27.21 22.25
N GLY A 126 -34.30 26.18 22.87
CA GLY A 126 -35.75 26.10 23.12
C GLY A 126 -36.61 25.67 21.92
N ARG A 127 -36.03 25.51 20.71
CA ARG A 127 -36.77 25.22 19.47
C ARG A 127 -36.51 23.83 18.88
N ARG A 128 -35.80 22.95 19.60
CA ARG A 128 -35.44 21.58 19.19
C ARG A 128 -36.61 20.74 18.66
N ARG A 129 -37.82 20.98 19.16
CA ARG A 129 -39.02 20.19 18.83
C ARG A 129 -40.06 21.01 18.07
N MET A 130 -39.61 21.87 17.16
CA MET A 130 -40.55 22.66 16.34
C MET A 130 -40.59 22.22 14.87
N GLY A 131 -39.76 21.24 14.49
CA GLY A 131 -39.71 20.76 13.10
C GLY A 131 -39.14 21.80 12.13
N VAL A 132 -38.29 22.70 12.63
CA VAL A 132 -37.67 23.82 11.91
C VAL A 132 -36.14 23.74 11.92
N HIS A 133 -35.59 22.71 12.56
CA HIS A 133 -34.16 22.52 12.77
C HIS A 133 -33.49 21.73 11.65
N ALA A 134 -32.16 21.82 11.59
CA ALA A 134 -31.36 21.02 10.69
C ALA A 134 -31.21 19.60 11.23
N LEU A 135 -31.42 18.61 10.37
CA LEU A 135 -31.23 17.19 10.65
C LEU A 135 -30.18 16.64 9.71
N MET A 136 -29.20 15.93 10.28
CA MET A 136 -28.19 15.19 9.54
C MET A 136 -28.09 13.77 10.03
N LYS A 137 -27.74 12.84 9.14
CA LYS A 137 -27.41 11.47 9.48
C LYS A 137 -25.95 11.23 9.09
N VAL A 138 -25.14 10.81 10.07
CA VAL A 138 -23.74 10.43 9.88
C VAL A 138 -23.64 8.92 9.80
N TYR A 139 -22.93 8.46 8.78
CA TYR A 139 -22.63 7.07 8.50
C TYR A 139 -21.12 6.88 8.58
N VAL A 140 -20.66 6.06 9.52
CA VAL A 140 -19.25 5.67 9.59
C VAL A 140 -19.13 4.25 9.04
N ARG A 141 -18.43 4.12 7.92
CA ARG A 141 -18.26 2.88 7.15
C ARG A 141 -16.94 2.22 7.47
N ILE A 142 -16.91 0.90 7.40
CA ILE A 142 -15.66 0.16 7.19
C ILE A 142 -15.36 0.23 5.69
N ALA A 143 -14.19 0.71 5.30
CA ALA A 143 -13.80 0.82 3.89
C ALA A 143 -13.68 -0.59 3.28
N CYS A 144 -14.57 -0.91 2.35
CA CYS A 144 -14.40 -2.08 1.48
C CYS A 144 -13.49 -1.69 0.33
N GLY A 145 -12.41 -2.45 0.11
CA GLY A 145 -11.47 -2.23 -1.00
C GLY A 145 -12.09 -2.39 -2.40
N ASN A 146 -11.23 -2.48 -3.41
CA ASN A 146 -11.53 -2.42 -4.86
C ASN A 146 -12.85 -3.05 -5.32
N ASN A 147 -13.68 -2.23 -5.98
CA ASN A 147 -14.95 -2.60 -6.62
C ASN A 147 -15.93 -3.35 -5.71
N ARG A 148 -15.68 -3.37 -4.40
CA ARG A 148 -16.41 -4.19 -3.45
C ARG A 148 -17.36 -3.37 -2.59
N PHE A 149 -18.55 -3.90 -2.44
CA PHE A 149 -19.58 -3.37 -1.55
C PHE A 149 -20.28 -4.55 -0.84
N GLY A 150 -21.29 -4.29 -0.03
CA GLY A 150 -21.87 -5.30 0.89
C GLY A 150 -21.28 -5.26 2.30
N ALA A 151 -21.95 -5.89 3.27
CA ALA A 151 -21.57 -5.85 4.70
C ALA A 151 -20.19 -6.49 4.97
N ASP A 152 -19.81 -7.48 4.14
CA ASP A 152 -18.56 -8.23 4.23
C ASP A 152 -17.59 -7.92 3.07
N CYS A 153 -17.88 -6.89 2.26
CA CYS A 153 -17.09 -6.53 1.07
C CYS A 153 -17.08 -7.60 -0.05
N ASP A 154 -18.18 -8.34 -0.22
CA ASP A 154 -18.29 -9.47 -1.16
C ASP A 154 -19.04 -9.19 -2.48
N LYS A 155 -19.70 -8.04 -2.62
CA LYS A 155 -20.46 -7.67 -3.83
C LYS A 155 -19.61 -6.83 -4.77
N PHE A 156 -19.74 -7.00 -6.10
CA PHE A 156 -18.86 -6.38 -7.09
C PHE A 156 -19.65 -5.74 -8.24
N CYS A 157 -19.34 -4.50 -8.65
CA CYS A 157 -19.79 -3.94 -9.94
C CYS A 157 -18.74 -4.32 -11.00
N SER A 158 -19.08 -5.25 -11.91
CA SER A 158 -18.16 -5.77 -12.94
C SER A 158 -18.30 -5.08 -14.28
N HIS A 159 -17.21 -4.46 -14.75
CA HIS A 159 -16.91 -4.36 -16.18
C HIS A 159 -16.12 -5.62 -16.60
N LEU A 160 -16.82 -6.74 -16.81
CA LEU A 160 -16.20 -7.91 -17.46
C LEU A 160 -17.19 -8.50 -18.48
N ASN A 161 -17.34 -7.80 -19.60
CA ASN A 161 -16.85 -8.30 -20.88
C ASN A 161 -17.14 -7.28 -21.99
N SER A 162 -16.10 -7.06 -22.78
CA SER A 162 -16.14 -6.43 -24.10
C SER A 162 -17.39 -6.87 -24.88
N SER A 163 -18.06 -5.90 -25.50
CA SER A 163 -19.19 -6.02 -26.44
C SER A 163 -20.64 -5.83 -25.95
N SER A 164 -20.90 -5.20 -24.80
CA SER A 164 -22.21 -4.56 -24.56
C SER A 164 -22.09 -3.44 -23.52
N ASN A 165 -22.92 -2.40 -23.62
CA ASN A 165 -22.97 -1.23 -22.73
C ASN A 165 -23.25 -1.60 -21.25
N SER A 166 -22.27 -2.16 -20.54
CA SER A 166 -22.45 -2.70 -19.19
C SER A 166 -21.89 -1.80 -18.07
N GLY A 167 -21.58 -0.53 -18.37
CA GLY A 167 -21.45 0.53 -17.34
C GLY A 167 -22.80 1.07 -16.87
N GLU A 168 -23.88 0.66 -17.51
CA GLU A 168 -25.24 1.17 -17.29
C GLU A 168 -25.98 0.48 -16.14
N LEU A 169 -25.47 -0.68 -15.66
CA LEU A 169 -26.13 -1.52 -14.65
C LEU A 169 -26.12 -0.91 -13.24
N CYS A 170 -25.07 -0.18 -12.86
CA CYS A 170 -24.96 0.49 -11.56
C CYS A 170 -25.29 2.02 -11.65
N ARG A 171 -25.50 2.55 -12.87
CA ARG A 171 -25.89 3.93 -13.14
C ARG A 171 -27.36 4.14 -12.73
N LYS A 172 -27.69 5.31 -12.18
CA LYS A 172 -29.03 5.65 -11.67
C LYS A 172 -29.46 4.96 -10.38
N PHE A 173 -28.64 4.06 -9.84
CA PHE A 173 -28.95 3.30 -8.64
C PHE A 173 -28.23 3.86 -7.42
N ILE A 174 -29.02 4.24 -6.41
CA ILE A 174 -28.54 4.57 -5.07
C ILE A 174 -28.53 3.29 -4.25
N PHE A 175 -27.36 2.86 -3.79
CA PHE A 175 -27.19 1.68 -2.98
C PHE A 175 -27.27 2.06 -1.50
N CYS A 176 -28.36 1.65 -0.85
CA CYS A 176 -28.57 1.84 0.58
C CYS A 176 -28.33 0.55 1.35
N LYS A 177 -27.47 0.62 2.37
CA LYS A 177 -27.23 -0.45 3.33
C LYS A 177 -27.86 -0.11 4.68
N PRO A 178 -28.06 -1.12 5.56
CA PRO A 178 -28.45 -0.87 6.94
C PRO A 178 -27.44 0.04 7.64
N ASP A 179 -27.87 0.72 8.71
CA ASP A 179 -26.95 1.47 9.57
C ASP A 179 -25.77 0.58 10.03
N PRO A 180 -24.52 1.11 10.06
CA PRO A 180 -24.10 2.51 9.90
C PRO A 180 -23.68 2.87 8.45
N TYR A 181 -24.01 2.07 7.45
CA TYR A 181 -23.42 2.20 6.12
C TYR A 181 -24.09 3.26 5.22
N GLY A 182 -25.39 3.54 5.42
CA GLY A 182 -26.09 4.57 4.67
C GLY A 182 -26.24 4.30 3.18
N CYS A 183 -26.44 5.36 2.41
CA CYS A 183 -26.64 5.29 0.96
C CYS A 183 -25.49 5.95 0.21
N SER A 184 -25.09 5.37 -0.92
CA SER A 184 -24.18 6.02 -1.89
C SER A 184 -24.44 5.50 -3.29
N CYS A 185 -23.97 6.23 -4.28
CA CYS A 185 -23.85 5.74 -5.64
C CYS A 185 -22.83 4.59 -5.71
N ALA A 186 -22.92 3.79 -6.77
CA ALA A 186 -21.86 2.84 -7.10
C ALA A 186 -20.56 3.58 -7.44
N PRO A 187 -19.41 2.89 -7.33
CA PRO A 187 -18.14 3.43 -7.81
C PRO A 187 -18.23 3.88 -9.27
N GLY A 188 -17.68 5.07 -9.57
CA GLY A 188 -17.73 5.67 -10.90
C GLY A 188 -18.86 6.68 -11.12
N PHE A 189 -19.76 6.86 -10.15
CA PHE A 189 -20.93 7.74 -10.27
C PHE A 189 -21.15 8.63 -9.04
N LYS A 190 -21.74 9.82 -9.27
CA LYS A 190 -22.12 10.81 -8.25
C LYS A 190 -23.47 11.45 -8.54
N GLY A 191 -23.89 12.34 -7.64
CA GLY A 191 -25.11 13.13 -7.74
C GLY A 191 -26.31 12.47 -7.04
N PRO A 192 -27.41 13.23 -6.85
CA PRO A 192 -28.56 12.80 -6.05
C PRO A 192 -29.26 11.55 -6.60
N ASN A 193 -29.10 11.28 -7.90
CA ASN A 193 -29.68 10.14 -8.60
C ASN A 193 -28.61 9.24 -9.24
N CYS A 194 -27.31 9.42 -8.97
CA CYS A 194 -26.23 8.58 -9.53
C CYS A 194 -26.18 8.53 -11.07
N GLU A 195 -26.54 9.63 -11.74
CA GLU A 195 -26.56 9.71 -13.21
C GLU A 195 -25.27 10.28 -13.80
N GLU A 196 -24.54 11.04 -12.99
CA GLU A 196 -23.30 11.73 -13.33
C GLU A 196 -22.11 10.79 -13.11
N GLN A 197 -21.19 10.75 -14.07
CA GLN A 197 -19.94 10.02 -13.93
C GLN A 197 -18.91 10.82 -13.13
N CYS A 198 -17.92 10.13 -12.55
CA CYS A 198 -16.81 10.83 -11.91
C CYS A 198 -16.04 11.68 -12.92
N GLU A 199 -15.64 12.86 -12.46
CA GLU A 199 -14.67 13.70 -13.16
C GLU A 199 -13.30 13.00 -13.15
N SER A 200 -12.47 13.29 -14.17
CA SER A 200 -11.11 12.75 -14.24
C SER A 200 -10.35 13.03 -12.94
N GLY A 201 -9.62 12.03 -12.46
CA GLY A 201 -8.87 12.11 -11.20
C GLY A 201 -9.69 11.78 -9.96
N PHE A 202 -11.00 11.56 -10.08
CA PHE A 202 -11.84 11.09 -8.98
C PHE A 202 -12.38 9.70 -9.24
N TYR A 203 -12.52 8.92 -8.17
CA TYR A 203 -12.98 7.54 -8.25
C TYR A 203 -13.79 7.12 -7.02
N GLY A 204 -14.27 5.88 -7.05
CA GLY A 204 -14.97 5.27 -5.92
C GLY A 204 -16.42 5.72 -5.81
N ALA A 205 -17.09 5.28 -4.73
CA ALA A 205 -18.49 5.60 -4.50
C ALA A 205 -18.69 7.10 -4.28
N ASP A 206 -19.70 7.68 -4.91
CA ASP A 206 -19.97 9.12 -4.94
C ASP A 206 -18.82 9.99 -5.51
N CYS A 207 -17.80 9.39 -6.13
CA CYS A 207 -16.62 10.08 -6.67
C CYS A 207 -15.88 10.94 -5.63
N LYS A 208 -15.86 10.48 -4.37
CA LYS A 208 -15.24 11.23 -3.26
C LYS A 208 -13.74 10.96 -3.10
N GLN A 209 -13.23 9.92 -3.72
CA GLN A 209 -11.82 9.54 -3.63
C GLN A 209 -11.06 10.19 -4.78
N ARG A 210 -9.84 10.66 -4.52
CA ARG A 210 -8.98 11.30 -5.51
C ARG A 210 -7.77 10.41 -5.81
N CYS A 211 -7.48 10.21 -7.09
CA CYS A 211 -6.24 9.59 -7.54
C CYS A 211 -5.13 10.62 -7.69
N HIS A 212 -3.88 10.20 -7.49
CA HIS A 212 -2.69 10.97 -7.88
C HIS A 212 -1.84 10.15 -8.85
N CYS A 213 -2.38 9.90 -10.04
CA CYS A 213 -1.71 9.12 -11.08
C CYS A 213 -0.55 9.89 -11.71
N ALA A 214 0.50 9.16 -12.11
CA ALA A 214 1.55 9.72 -12.94
C ALA A 214 0.96 10.25 -14.25
N TYR A 215 1.55 11.32 -14.79
CA TYR A 215 1.12 11.94 -16.05
C TYR A 215 -0.35 12.44 -16.08
N GLY A 216 -0.97 12.60 -14.91
CA GLY A 216 -2.21 13.35 -14.71
C GLY A 216 -3.50 12.52 -14.61
N ASP A 217 -4.58 13.23 -14.30
CA ASP A 217 -5.87 12.71 -13.85
C ASP A 217 -6.61 11.79 -14.84
N ARG A 218 -6.25 11.85 -16.14
CA ARG A 218 -6.87 11.03 -17.20
C ARG A 218 -6.56 9.53 -17.08
N HIS A 219 -5.52 9.19 -16.33
CA HIS A 219 -5.07 7.80 -16.15
C HIS A 219 -5.71 7.14 -14.92
N CYS A 220 -6.53 7.87 -14.17
CA CYS A 220 -7.29 7.36 -13.03
C CYS A 220 -8.56 6.67 -13.52
N ASN A 221 -8.69 5.38 -13.23
CA ASN A 221 -9.95 4.66 -13.46
C ASN A 221 -11.02 5.16 -12.47
N SER A 222 -12.13 5.71 -12.96
CA SER A 222 -13.19 6.28 -12.12
C SER A 222 -13.91 5.28 -11.21
N VAL A 223 -13.80 3.97 -11.49
CA VAL A 223 -14.45 2.92 -10.69
C VAL A 223 -13.48 2.39 -9.65
N THR A 224 -12.27 2.00 -10.07
CA THR A 224 -11.29 1.31 -9.21
C THR A 224 -10.25 2.23 -8.59
N GLY A 225 -10.09 3.45 -9.09
CA GLY A 225 -8.98 4.35 -8.77
C GLY A 225 -7.63 3.91 -9.31
N PHE A 226 -7.57 2.80 -10.04
CA PHE A 226 -6.29 2.27 -10.53
C PHE A 226 -5.64 3.24 -11.52
N CYS A 227 -4.35 3.50 -11.31
CA CYS A 227 -3.51 4.29 -12.19
C CYS A 227 -2.68 3.37 -13.09
N GLU A 228 -3.06 3.22 -14.37
CA GLU A 228 -2.39 2.31 -15.31
C GLU A 228 -0.90 2.63 -15.52
N VAL A 229 -0.53 3.91 -15.34
CA VAL A 229 0.82 4.43 -15.52
C VAL A 229 1.59 4.58 -14.19
N GLY A 230 1.05 4.06 -13.09
CA GLY A 230 1.61 4.18 -11.76
C GLY A 230 1.31 5.52 -11.07
N CYS A 231 1.90 5.73 -9.89
CA CYS A 231 1.65 6.89 -9.04
C CYS A 231 2.54 8.09 -9.36
N ALA A 232 1.99 9.28 -9.15
CA ALA A 232 2.76 10.51 -9.17
C ALA A 232 3.81 10.51 -8.05
N ARG A 233 4.84 11.33 -8.22
CA ARG A 233 5.97 11.44 -7.29
C ARG A 233 5.49 11.73 -5.86
N GLY A 234 5.95 10.91 -4.92
CA GLY A 234 5.60 10.98 -3.50
C GLY A 234 4.22 10.41 -3.13
N TRP A 235 3.49 9.81 -4.09
CA TRP A 235 2.21 9.15 -3.82
C TRP A 235 2.34 7.63 -3.92
N GLU A 236 1.62 6.93 -3.05
CA GLU A 236 1.60 5.48 -2.93
C GLU A 236 0.17 4.95 -2.73
N GLY A 237 0.03 3.63 -2.68
CA GLY A 237 -1.27 2.96 -2.59
C GLY A 237 -1.75 2.44 -3.94
N TYR A 238 -2.80 1.61 -3.90
CA TYR A 238 -3.33 0.97 -5.11
C TYR A 238 -3.93 1.98 -6.10
N SER A 239 -4.42 3.10 -5.57
CA SER A 239 -5.03 4.19 -6.33
C SER A 239 -4.29 5.51 -6.18
N CYS A 240 -3.04 5.46 -5.67
CA CYS A 240 -2.19 6.63 -5.44
C CYS A 240 -2.88 7.67 -4.53
N GLU A 241 -3.63 7.18 -3.54
CA GLU A 241 -4.47 7.96 -2.63
C GLU A 241 -3.75 8.30 -1.32
N ILE A 242 -2.63 7.65 -1.05
CA ILE A 242 -1.87 7.77 0.19
C ILE A 242 -0.60 8.55 -0.11
N GLU A 243 -0.27 9.52 0.74
CA GLU A 243 1.06 10.12 0.72
C GLU A 243 2.10 9.05 1.07
N GLY A 244 3.12 8.90 0.23
CA GLY A 244 4.21 7.97 0.44
C GLY A 244 5.26 8.52 1.40
N LYS A 245 6.13 7.62 1.86
CA LYS A 245 7.40 8.04 2.46
C LYS A 245 8.23 8.79 1.40
N PRO A 246 9.13 9.71 1.77
CA PRO A 246 9.99 10.36 0.81
C PRO A 246 10.82 9.30 0.08
N HIS A 247 11.05 9.48 -1.22
CA HIS A 247 11.82 8.53 -2.02
C HIS A 247 13.00 9.24 -2.69
N ILE A 248 14.22 8.77 -2.41
CA ILE A 248 15.44 9.36 -2.97
C ILE A 248 15.64 8.78 -4.37
N ASN A 249 15.40 9.59 -5.40
CA ASN A 249 15.38 9.14 -6.79
C ASN A 249 16.76 9.10 -7.45
N ALA A 250 17.59 10.10 -7.15
CA ALA A 250 18.86 10.29 -7.82
C ALA A 250 19.91 10.79 -6.82
N ILE A 251 21.14 10.35 -7.05
CA ILE A 251 22.33 10.76 -6.32
C ILE A 251 23.45 11.02 -7.32
N THR A 252 24.32 11.96 -6.99
CA THR A 252 25.45 12.32 -7.84
C THR A 252 26.70 11.60 -7.34
N ASN A 253 27.13 10.55 -8.05
CA ASN A 253 28.43 9.89 -7.83
C ASN A 253 29.45 10.49 -8.80
N LEU A 254 30.65 10.79 -8.33
CA LEU A 254 31.66 11.50 -9.13
C LEU A 254 33.05 10.92 -8.89
N GLU A 255 33.87 10.94 -9.94
CA GLU A 255 35.31 10.81 -9.85
C GLU A 255 35.94 12.17 -10.10
N ILE A 256 36.78 12.64 -9.17
CA ILE A 256 37.37 13.99 -9.23
C ILE A 256 38.83 13.96 -8.77
N HIS A 257 39.57 15.04 -9.04
CA HIS A 257 40.94 15.18 -8.55
C HIS A 257 40.98 15.85 -7.18
N PRO A 258 42.04 15.62 -6.37
CA PRO A 258 42.25 16.36 -5.14
C PRO A 258 42.26 17.87 -5.36
N GLY A 259 41.65 18.60 -4.44
CA GLY A 259 41.61 20.06 -4.43
C GLY A 259 40.58 20.69 -5.38
N THR A 260 39.84 19.91 -6.17
CA THR A 260 38.78 20.45 -7.03
C THR A 260 37.49 20.70 -6.25
N ASP A 261 36.92 21.89 -6.37
CA ASP A 261 35.61 22.19 -5.80
C ASP A 261 34.53 21.36 -6.51
N VAL A 262 33.70 20.66 -5.74
CA VAL A 262 32.66 19.77 -6.25
C VAL A 262 31.34 20.00 -5.52
N SER A 263 30.23 19.92 -6.26
CA SER A 263 28.89 19.92 -5.70
C SER A 263 28.30 18.52 -5.80
N VAL A 264 27.96 17.92 -4.66
CA VAL A 264 27.29 16.62 -4.60
C VAL A 264 25.81 16.88 -4.28
N SER A 265 24.90 16.18 -4.97
CA SER A 265 23.48 16.35 -4.74
C SER A 265 22.70 15.03 -4.62
N CYS A 266 21.58 15.09 -3.91
CA CYS A 266 20.56 14.04 -3.90
C CYS A 266 19.16 14.63 -4.13
N ALA A 267 18.39 14.00 -5.02
CA ALA A 267 17.03 14.41 -5.34
C ALA A 267 16.01 13.49 -4.66
N VAL A 268 15.02 14.10 -4.02
CA VAL A 268 14.00 13.44 -3.19
C VAL A 268 12.61 13.81 -3.69
N ASP A 269 11.79 12.80 -3.93
CA ASP A 269 10.37 12.96 -4.22
C ASP A 269 9.56 12.83 -2.92
N SER A 270 8.75 13.83 -2.59
CA SER A 270 7.91 13.86 -1.38
C SER A 270 6.77 14.87 -1.53
N VAL A 271 5.57 14.53 -1.09
CA VAL A 271 4.39 15.43 -1.18
C VAL A 271 4.46 16.51 -0.10
N SER A 272 4.61 16.12 1.16
CA SER A 272 4.99 17.02 2.23
C SER A 272 6.46 17.36 2.13
N LYS A 273 6.83 18.58 2.54
CA LYS A 273 8.23 19.00 2.58
C LYS A 273 8.99 18.09 3.56
N PRO A 274 9.96 17.28 3.10
CA PRO A 274 10.69 16.39 3.97
C PRO A 274 11.84 17.11 4.69
N GLU A 275 12.26 16.57 5.82
CA GLU A 275 13.54 16.90 6.43
C GLU A 275 14.64 16.09 5.72
N ILE A 276 15.60 16.77 5.07
CA ILE A 276 16.67 16.13 4.29
C ILE A 276 18.01 16.46 4.91
N ASN A 277 18.77 15.44 5.28
CA ASN A 277 20.10 15.56 5.86
C ASN A 277 21.14 14.77 5.06
N VAL A 278 22.34 15.33 4.89
CA VAL A 278 23.48 14.64 4.27
C VAL A 278 24.59 14.50 5.30
N LEU A 279 24.92 13.25 5.64
CA LEU A 279 25.84 12.89 6.71
C LEU A 279 27.12 12.29 6.13
N SER A 280 28.27 12.56 6.77
CA SER A 280 29.55 11.92 6.46
C SER A 280 30.36 11.72 7.73
N ASN A 281 31.09 10.61 7.79
CA ASN A 281 32.06 10.37 8.87
C ASN A 281 33.33 11.21 8.68
N ASP A 282 33.68 11.53 7.43
CA ASP A 282 34.89 12.29 7.09
C ASP A 282 34.66 13.81 7.21
N PHE A 283 33.40 14.25 7.15
CA PHE A 283 33.00 15.66 7.22
C PHE A 283 31.88 15.85 8.26
N PRO A 284 32.22 16.19 9.52
CA PRO A 284 31.22 16.32 10.59
C PRO A 284 30.36 17.60 10.50
N HIS A 285 30.78 18.59 9.70
CA HIS A 285 30.09 19.87 9.54
C HIS A 285 29.82 20.14 8.05
N LEU A 286 28.74 19.55 7.54
CA LEU A 286 28.29 19.75 6.16
C LEU A 286 27.18 20.80 6.11
N GLU A 287 27.36 21.81 5.26
CA GLU A 287 26.29 22.76 4.95
C GLU A 287 25.45 22.22 3.78
N VAL A 288 24.19 21.91 4.07
CA VAL A 288 23.24 21.37 3.09
C VAL A 288 22.35 22.49 2.55
N ILE A 289 22.40 22.71 1.24
CA ILE A 289 21.57 23.69 0.54
C ILE A 289 20.37 22.97 -0.09
N LEU A 290 19.17 23.27 0.40
CA LEU A 290 17.92 22.70 -0.13
C LEU A 290 17.35 23.55 -1.27
N ARG A 291 17.05 22.90 -2.39
CA ARG A 291 16.45 23.49 -3.59
C ARG A 291 15.12 22.81 -3.89
N ASN A 292 14.09 23.59 -4.23
CA ASN A 292 12.84 23.05 -4.74
C ASN A 292 12.91 23.04 -6.27
N LEU A 293 12.81 21.87 -6.87
CA LEU A 293 12.92 21.70 -8.33
C LEU A 293 11.55 21.80 -9.00
N GLU A 294 10.61 20.96 -8.59
CA GLU A 294 9.26 20.84 -9.13
C GLU A 294 8.26 20.58 -7.99
N ALA A 295 6.96 20.54 -8.31
CA ALA A 295 5.96 20.06 -7.34
C ALA A 295 6.34 18.66 -6.84
N ASN A 296 6.46 18.52 -5.52
CA ASN A 296 6.85 17.31 -4.81
C ASN A 296 8.29 16.81 -5.06
N ARG A 297 9.19 17.66 -5.59
CA ARG A 297 10.60 17.27 -5.82
C ARG A 297 11.57 18.28 -5.23
N HIS A 298 12.43 17.78 -4.35
CA HIS A 298 13.42 18.53 -3.62
C HIS A 298 14.83 18.03 -3.97
N GLU A 299 15.83 18.90 -3.88
CA GLU A 299 17.23 18.55 -4.06
C GLU A 299 18.05 19.10 -2.90
N ALA A 300 18.84 18.25 -2.26
CA ALA A 300 19.86 18.66 -1.31
C ALA A 300 21.21 18.70 -2.01
N VAL A 301 21.91 19.83 -1.90
CA VAL A 301 23.22 20.05 -2.51
C VAL A 301 24.22 20.37 -1.41
N ILE A 302 25.36 19.69 -1.41
CA ILE A 302 26.52 20.01 -0.57
C ILE A 302 27.68 20.43 -1.47
N ASN A 303 28.46 21.42 -1.04
CA ASN A 303 29.68 21.85 -1.72
C ASN A 303 30.89 21.39 -0.91
N LEU A 304 31.84 20.76 -1.59
CA LEU A 304 33.00 20.13 -0.97
C LEU A 304 34.28 20.52 -1.72
N LYS A 305 35.38 20.50 -0.98
CA LYS A 305 36.73 20.58 -1.52
C LYS A 305 37.59 19.49 -0.87
N PRO A 306 37.68 18.31 -1.48
CA PRO A 306 38.46 17.21 -0.90
C PRO A 306 39.95 17.49 -1.04
N GLU A 307 40.71 17.30 0.04
CA GLU A 307 42.15 17.58 0.07
C GLU A 307 43.02 16.33 -0.14
N MET A 308 42.43 15.13 -0.01
CA MET A 308 43.14 13.86 -0.10
C MET A 308 42.51 12.95 -1.15
N THR A 309 43.31 12.02 -1.65
CA THR A 309 42.82 10.90 -2.46
C THR A 309 42.11 9.87 -1.60
N GLY A 310 41.11 9.22 -2.18
CA GLY A 310 40.35 8.16 -1.51
C GLY A 310 38.86 8.21 -1.85
N ILE A 311 38.12 7.30 -1.21
CA ILE A 311 36.69 7.15 -1.40
C ILE A 311 35.98 7.77 -0.21
N TYR A 312 35.24 8.86 -0.45
CA TYR A 312 34.39 9.49 0.54
C TYR A 312 32.97 8.97 0.41
N VAL A 313 32.36 8.67 1.56
CA VAL A 313 31.01 8.14 1.64
C VAL A 313 30.11 9.14 2.35
N PHE A 314 29.00 9.48 1.71
CA PHE A 314 27.94 10.29 2.28
C PHE A 314 26.64 9.50 2.35
N LEU A 315 25.82 9.78 3.35
CA LEU A 315 24.47 9.23 3.48
C LEU A 315 23.48 10.38 3.34
N CYS A 316 22.68 10.36 2.27
CA CYS A 316 21.53 11.24 2.12
C CYS A 316 20.32 10.56 2.75
N THR A 317 19.68 11.25 3.68
CA THR A 317 18.51 10.79 4.44
C THR A 317 17.37 11.77 4.20
N ALA A 318 16.15 11.27 4.04
CA ALA A 318 14.95 12.07 3.91
C ALA A 318 13.84 11.49 4.79
N GLU A 319 13.15 12.33 5.55
CA GLU A 319 12.09 11.93 6.48
C GLU A 319 10.86 12.86 6.38
N ASN A 320 9.67 12.28 6.50
CA ASN A 320 8.41 12.98 6.66
C ASN A 320 7.54 12.27 7.73
N GLU A 321 6.31 12.75 7.95
CA GLU A 321 5.38 12.16 8.94
C GLU A 321 4.98 10.70 8.62
N VAL A 322 5.18 10.23 7.38
CA VAL A 322 4.82 8.88 6.92
C VAL A 322 5.99 7.90 7.10
N GLY A 323 7.23 8.35 6.89
CA GLY A 323 8.41 7.51 7.05
C GLY A 323 9.68 8.16 6.53
N PHE A 324 10.71 7.33 6.31
CA PHE A 324 12.04 7.78 5.91
C PHE A 324 12.65 6.91 4.79
N ASP A 325 13.59 7.49 4.05
CA ASP A 325 14.42 6.81 3.06
C ASP A 325 15.88 7.26 3.18
N THR A 326 16.81 6.41 2.76
CA THR A 326 18.24 6.66 2.89
C THR A 326 19.01 6.05 1.72
N LYS A 327 19.91 6.84 1.12
CA LYS A 327 20.82 6.38 0.06
C LYS A 327 22.25 6.82 0.28
N LYS A 328 23.18 5.95 -0.11
CA LYS A 328 24.62 6.16 -0.05
C LYS A 328 25.12 6.85 -1.31
N ILE A 329 25.87 7.93 -1.14
CA ILE A 329 26.56 8.67 -2.20
C ILE A 329 28.05 8.37 -2.08
N VAL A 330 28.70 8.12 -3.21
CA VAL A 330 30.13 7.77 -3.26
C VAL A 330 30.88 8.78 -4.11
N LEU A 331 31.92 9.37 -3.53
CA LEU A 331 32.83 10.30 -4.21
C LEU A 331 34.22 9.69 -4.24
N ASN A 332 34.75 9.44 -5.44
CA ASN A 332 36.09 8.89 -5.64
C ASN A 332 37.06 10.03 -5.99
N VAL A 333 38.07 10.26 -5.16
CA VAL A 333 39.06 11.31 -5.38
C VAL A 333 40.38 10.67 -5.78
N VAL A 334 40.78 10.86 -7.03
CA VAL A 334 41.93 10.22 -7.68
C VAL A 334 42.98 11.25 -8.06
N ASP A 335 44.22 11.03 -7.60
CA ASP A 335 45.36 11.87 -7.97
C ASP A 335 46.00 11.34 -9.26
N PRO A 336 45.98 12.10 -10.36
CA PRO A 336 46.60 11.70 -11.61
C PRO A 336 48.14 11.59 -11.52
N ASP A 337 48.80 12.29 -10.59
CA ASP A 337 50.26 12.28 -10.47
C ASP A 337 50.80 11.02 -9.76
N ILE A 338 49.96 10.30 -9.00
CA ILE A 338 50.28 8.99 -8.41
C ILE A 338 50.32 7.87 -9.48
N GLN A 339 49.94 8.13 -10.74
CA GLN A 339 50.14 7.16 -11.84
C GLN A 339 51.59 7.07 -12.36
N THR A 340 52.53 7.90 -11.89
CA THR A 340 53.93 7.91 -12.38
C THR A 340 54.93 7.14 -11.51
N ALA A 341 54.52 6.03 -10.88
CA ALA A 341 55.45 5.06 -10.30
C ALA A 341 55.08 3.60 -10.63
N ALA A 342 55.26 3.25 -11.90
CA ALA A 342 55.64 1.92 -12.41
C ALA A 342 54.68 0.71 -12.28
N ILE A 343 53.45 0.76 -12.83
CA ILE A 343 52.70 -0.45 -13.27
C ILE A 343 51.76 -0.09 -14.44
N SER A 344 52.26 0.38 -15.59
CA SER A 344 51.34 0.92 -16.60
C SER A 344 50.73 -0.08 -17.59
N HIS A 345 51.23 -1.30 -17.78
CA HIS A 345 50.57 -2.22 -18.74
C HIS A 345 50.73 -3.69 -18.36
N CYS A 346 49.67 -4.28 -17.81
CA CYS A 346 49.46 -5.71 -17.83
C CYS A 346 48.54 -6.11 -19.00
N PRO A 347 48.85 -7.21 -19.72
CA PRO A 347 47.93 -7.78 -20.70
C PRO A 347 46.53 -7.99 -20.09
N LEU A 348 45.48 -7.84 -20.90
CA LEU A 348 44.10 -8.11 -20.48
C LEU A 348 44.02 -9.47 -19.78
N GLY A 349 43.43 -9.47 -18.58
CA GLY A 349 43.30 -10.66 -17.74
C GLY A 349 44.50 -10.95 -16.84
N THR A 350 45.42 -10.00 -16.61
CA THR A 350 46.55 -10.19 -15.67
C THR A 350 46.79 -8.99 -14.76
N TYR A 351 47.36 -9.23 -13.57
CA TYR A 351 47.62 -8.21 -12.55
C TYR A 351 48.91 -8.42 -11.75
N GLY A 352 49.29 -7.40 -10.99
CA GLY A 352 50.40 -7.44 -10.03
C GLY A 352 51.76 -7.11 -10.65
N THR A 353 52.80 -7.14 -9.83
CA THR A 353 54.16 -6.78 -10.30
C THR A 353 54.62 -7.71 -11.43
N LYS A 354 54.93 -7.12 -12.60
CA LYS A 354 55.29 -7.84 -13.83
C LYS A 354 54.18 -8.76 -14.40
N CYS A 355 52.92 -8.57 -14.02
CA CYS A 355 51.75 -9.21 -14.64
C CYS A 355 51.77 -10.75 -14.56
N LYS A 356 52.24 -11.29 -13.42
CA LYS A 356 52.39 -12.73 -13.21
C LYS A 356 51.09 -13.44 -12.81
N ASN A 357 50.10 -12.70 -12.33
CA ASN A 357 48.86 -13.27 -11.81
C ASN A 357 47.76 -13.11 -12.85
N ALA A 358 46.92 -14.14 -13.02
CA ALA A 358 45.75 -14.09 -13.89
C ALA A 358 44.53 -13.56 -13.12
N CYS A 359 43.66 -12.83 -13.82
CA CYS A 359 42.39 -12.34 -13.28
C CYS A 359 41.25 -13.31 -13.62
N HIS A 360 40.40 -13.58 -12.64
CA HIS A 360 39.20 -14.41 -12.76
C HIS A 360 37.95 -13.65 -12.29
N CYS A 361 37.79 -12.43 -12.83
CA CYS A 361 36.63 -11.59 -12.54
C CYS A 361 35.43 -11.98 -13.41
N ALA A 362 34.22 -11.81 -12.90
CA ALA A 362 32.99 -12.14 -13.62
C ALA A 362 32.88 -11.46 -15.00
N GLU A 363 32.02 -11.99 -15.88
CA GLU A 363 31.86 -11.49 -17.25
C GLU A 363 31.51 -9.99 -17.27
N ASN A 364 32.33 -9.18 -17.96
CA ASN A 364 32.30 -7.71 -18.00
C ASN A 364 32.72 -6.97 -16.71
N ASP A 365 33.34 -7.66 -15.76
CA ASP A 365 33.95 -7.01 -14.59
C ASP A 365 35.37 -6.51 -14.87
N TYR A 366 35.74 -5.42 -14.21
CA TYR A 366 37.04 -4.80 -14.32
C TYR A 366 38.00 -5.43 -13.29
N CYS A 367 39.08 -6.04 -13.79
CA CYS A 367 40.20 -6.47 -12.95
C CYS A 367 41.18 -5.32 -12.76
N ASP A 368 41.40 -4.92 -11.50
CA ASP A 368 42.42 -3.94 -11.16
C ASP A 368 43.82 -4.50 -11.45
N ILE A 369 44.55 -3.89 -12.38
CA ILE A 369 45.85 -4.39 -12.87
C ILE A 369 46.97 -4.35 -11.81
N ILE A 370 46.76 -3.66 -10.70
CA ILE A 370 47.75 -3.52 -9.61
C ILE A 370 47.51 -4.58 -8.52
N SER A 371 46.27 -4.69 -8.05
CA SER A 371 45.85 -5.50 -6.91
C SER A 371 45.19 -6.81 -7.30
N GLY A 372 44.69 -6.94 -8.53
CA GLY A 372 43.91 -8.08 -9.01
C GLY A 372 42.48 -8.09 -8.52
N ARG A 373 42.02 -6.95 -7.98
CA ARG A 373 40.70 -6.87 -7.35
C ARG A 373 39.60 -6.74 -8.39
N CYS A 374 38.54 -7.52 -8.21
CA CYS A 374 37.35 -7.50 -9.06
C CYS A 374 36.24 -6.70 -8.35
N SER A 375 35.50 -5.89 -9.11
CA SER A 375 34.55 -4.91 -8.56
C SER A 375 33.11 -5.46 -8.45
N LEU A 376 32.71 -6.28 -9.41
CA LEU A 376 31.41 -6.95 -9.48
C LEU A 376 31.47 -8.36 -8.86
N GLY A 377 32.65 -8.97 -8.84
CA GLY A 377 32.90 -10.26 -8.20
C GLY A 377 33.66 -11.22 -9.09
N CYS A 378 33.79 -12.47 -8.64
CA CYS A 378 34.60 -13.46 -9.34
C CYS A 378 33.76 -14.35 -10.28
N GLU A 379 34.43 -14.96 -11.27
CA GLU A 379 33.87 -16.07 -12.05
C GLU A 379 33.48 -17.24 -11.12
N ASP A 380 32.63 -18.13 -11.63
CA ASP A 380 32.25 -19.34 -10.88
C ASP A 380 33.50 -20.14 -10.50
N GLY A 381 33.61 -20.50 -9.21
CA GLY A 381 34.75 -21.25 -8.69
C GLY A 381 35.87 -20.41 -8.08
N TRP A 382 35.66 -19.10 -7.90
CA TRP A 382 36.65 -18.18 -7.32
C TRP A 382 36.07 -17.30 -6.20
N GLU A 383 36.83 -17.02 -5.13
CA GLU A 383 36.45 -16.17 -3.98
C GLU A 383 37.52 -15.15 -3.59
N GLY A 384 37.07 -14.18 -2.80
CA GLY A 384 37.92 -13.20 -2.17
C GLY A 384 38.20 -12.00 -3.06
N PRO A 385 38.84 -10.97 -2.51
CA PRO A 385 38.99 -9.69 -3.21
C PRO A 385 39.76 -9.84 -4.52
N THR A 386 40.70 -10.78 -4.63
CA THR A 386 41.50 -11.00 -5.84
C THR A 386 41.12 -12.25 -6.63
N CYS A 387 39.93 -12.81 -6.37
CA CYS A 387 39.44 -14.04 -7.01
C CYS A 387 40.48 -15.16 -7.00
N GLY A 388 40.73 -15.71 -5.82
CA GLY A 388 41.48 -16.96 -5.64
C GLY A 388 40.55 -18.17 -5.75
N ILE A 389 41.08 -19.32 -6.16
CA ILE A 389 40.29 -20.55 -6.37
C ILE A 389 39.49 -20.89 -5.10
N CYS A 390 38.20 -21.23 -5.24
CA CYS A 390 37.37 -21.73 -4.16
C CYS A 390 38.06 -22.88 -3.42
N ARG A 391 37.87 -22.94 -2.10
CA ARG A 391 38.27 -24.13 -1.35
C ARG A 391 37.53 -25.35 -1.88
N ARG A 392 38.22 -26.51 -1.94
CA ARG A 392 37.61 -27.77 -2.39
C ARG A 392 36.27 -28.01 -1.70
N GLY A 393 35.24 -28.23 -2.51
CA GLY A 393 33.86 -28.47 -2.10
C GLY A 393 32.96 -27.24 -1.95
N TRP A 394 33.41 -26.09 -2.42
CA TRP A 394 32.63 -24.86 -2.54
C TRP A 394 32.68 -24.33 -3.97
N TYR A 395 31.59 -23.71 -4.42
CA TYR A 395 31.45 -23.17 -5.78
C TYR A 395 30.43 -22.02 -5.85
N GLY A 396 30.28 -21.44 -7.04
CA GLY A 396 29.42 -20.28 -7.30
C GLY A 396 30.10 -18.95 -6.97
N ASN A 397 29.43 -17.83 -7.26
CA ASN A 397 29.96 -16.50 -7.01
C ASN A 397 30.32 -16.32 -5.52
N ASN A 398 31.56 -15.90 -5.25
CA ASN A 398 32.11 -15.79 -3.89
C ASN A 398 32.10 -17.09 -3.06
N CYS A 399 32.02 -18.26 -3.71
CA CYS A 399 31.99 -19.56 -3.06
C CYS A 399 30.91 -19.68 -1.96
N GLU A 400 29.72 -19.12 -2.19
CA GLU A 400 28.61 -19.18 -1.22
C GLU A 400 27.88 -20.53 -1.20
N HIS A 401 28.19 -21.44 -2.13
CA HIS A 401 27.50 -22.72 -2.26
C HIS A 401 28.42 -23.90 -1.90
N THR A 402 27.92 -24.82 -1.09
CA THR A 402 28.59 -26.08 -0.72
C THR A 402 28.08 -27.22 -1.58
N CYS A 403 28.97 -28.06 -2.12
CA CYS A 403 28.57 -29.15 -3.01
C CYS A 403 27.97 -30.34 -2.26
N HIS A 404 26.75 -30.79 -2.59
CA HIS A 404 26.13 -31.98 -1.99
C HIS A 404 26.30 -33.25 -2.86
N CYS A 405 27.55 -33.53 -3.26
CA CYS A 405 27.88 -34.66 -4.14
C CYS A 405 27.93 -36.00 -3.38
N ARG A 406 27.60 -37.08 -4.07
CA ARG A 406 27.51 -38.43 -3.49
C ARG A 406 28.84 -38.94 -2.93
N ASP A 407 29.95 -38.69 -3.64
CA ASP A 407 31.29 -39.13 -3.22
C ASP A 407 32.01 -38.10 -2.33
N GLY A 408 31.23 -37.21 -1.70
CA GLY A 408 31.70 -36.19 -0.76
C GLY A 408 31.77 -34.80 -1.38
N HIS A 409 31.83 -33.78 -0.51
CA HIS A 409 31.84 -32.38 -0.92
C HIS A 409 32.96 -32.05 -1.93
N GLU A 410 34.07 -32.79 -1.95
CA GLU A 410 35.24 -32.52 -2.81
C GLU A 410 35.10 -32.99 -4.28
N ASP A 411 34.00 -33.66 -4.66
CA ASP A 411 33.80 -34.27 -5.99
C ASP A 411 33.16 -33.33 -7.05
N CYS A 412 32.91 -32.06 -6.71
CA CYS A 412 32.35 -31.10 -7.66
C CYS A 412 33.43 -30.35 -8.47
N ASP A 413 33.08 -29.99 -9.71
CA ASP A 413 33.89 -29.09 -10.54
C ASP A 413 33.74 -27.61 -10.13
N GLU A 414 34.45 -26.72 -10.85
CA GLU A 414 34.45 -25.26 -10.61
C GLU A 414 33.06 -24.60 -10.75
N HIS A 415 32.11 -25.25 -11.44
CA HIS A 415 30.73 -24.79 -11.59
C HIS A 415 29.76 -25.52 -10.64
N GLY A 416 30.28 -26.38 -9.76
CA GLY A 416 29.51 -27.15 -8.79
C GLY A 416 28.82 -28.39 -9.33
N PHE A 417 29.15 -28.84 -10.55
CA PHE A 417 28.58 -30.06 -11.10
C PHE A 417 29.18 -31.29 -10.42
N CYS A 418 28.30 -32.17 -9.91
CA CYS A 418 28.71 -33.43 -9.30
C CYS A 418 28.72 -34.54 -10.36
N LEU A 419 29.90 -35.04 -10.73
CA LEU A 419 30.03 -36.14 -11.70
C LEU A 419 29.47 -37.47 -11.16
N SER A 420 29.53 -37.69 -9.84
CA SER A 420 28.95 -38.85 -9.15
C SER A 420 27.43 -38.75 -8.89
N GLY A 421 26.82 -37.61 -9.21
CA GLY A 421 25.43 -37.28 -8.86
C GLY A 421 25.26 -36.88 -7.38
N CYS A 422 24.02 -36.62 -6.96
CA CYS A 422 23.73 -36.05 -5.66
C CYS A 422 23.61 -37.08 -4.53
N GLU A 423 23.96 -36.62 -3.32
CA GLU A 423 23.69 -37.36 -2.09
C GLU A 423 22.17 -37.46 -1.80
N PRO A 424 21.73 -38.38 -0.92
CA PRO A 424 20.32 -38.54 -0.59
C PRO A 424 19.68 -37.26 -0.02
N GLY A 425 18.52 -36.87 -0.56
CA GLY A 425 17.82 -35.66 -0.15
C GLY A 425 18.04 -34.43 -1.05
N TRP A 426 18.90 -34.56 -2.06
CA TRP A 426 19.26 -33.51 -3.00
C TRP A 426 19.16 -33.95 -4.47
N SER A 427 18.98 -32.97 -5.35
CA SER A 427 18.79 -33.14 -6.80
C SER A 427 19.25 -31.90 -7.58
N GLY A 428 19.21 -32.00 -8.91
CA GLY A 428 19.70 -30.98 -9.82
C GLY A 428 21.16 -31.23 -10.22
N PHE A 429 21.61 -30.56 -11.28
CA PHE A 429 22.96 -30.76 -11.82
C PHE A 429 24.08 -30.33 -10.85
N THR A 430 23.76 -29.39 -9.95
CA THR A 430 24.67 -28.87 -8.93
C THR A 430 24.30 -29.32 -7.50
N CYS A 431 23.35 -30.26 -7.37
CA CYS A 431 22.93 -30.85 -6.10
C CYS A 431 22.44 -29.88 -5.01
N GLN A 432 21.93 -28.69 -5.36
CA GLN A 432 21.37 -27.72 -4.40
C GLN A 432 19.86 -27.83 -4.20
N ILE A 433 19.17 -28.62 -5.01
CA ILE A 433 17.71 -28.67 -4.95
C ILE A 433 17.32 -29.77 -3.97
N LYS A 434 16.87 -29.36 -2.78
CA LYS A 434 16.25 -30.26 -1.80
C LYS A 434 15.11 -31.04 -2.46
N CYS A 435 14.97 -32.33 -2.16
CA CYS A 435 13.87 -33.11 -2.71
C CYS A 435 12.52 -32.46 -2.45
N ILE A 436 11.71 -32.36 -3.50
CA ILE A 436 10.33 -31.91 -3.41
C ILE A 436 9.52 -32.88 -2.52
N PRO A 437 8.48 -32.39 -1.81
CA PRO A 437 7.64 -33.24 -0.98
C PRO A 437 7.13 -34.48 -1.73
N GLY A 438 7.36 -35.66 -1.17
CA GLY A 438 6.97 -36.95 -1.77
C GLY A 438 8.04 -37.62 -2.62
N ARG A 439 9.23 -37.01 -2.76
CA ARG A 439 10.43 -37.65 -3.33
C ARG A 439 11.50 -37.82 -2.26
N PHE A 440 12.36 -38.84 -2.40
CA PHE A 440 13.48 -39.08 -1.48
C PHE A 440 14.65 -39.80 -2.17
N GLY A 441 15.73 -40.01 -1.43
CA GLY A 441 16.90 -40.76 -1.90
C GLY A 441 17.85 -39.90 -2.75
N PRO A 442 18.92 -40.50 -3.31
CA PRO A 442 19.90 -39.77 -4.10
C PRO A 442 19.29 -39.30 -5.43
N ASN A 443 19.63 -38.08 -5.84
CA ASN A 443 19.00 -37.38 -6.98
C ASN A 443 17.47 -37.25 -6.86
N CYS A 444 16.89 -37.48 -5.67
CA CYS A 444 15.44 -37.54 -5.46
C CYS A 444 14.71 -38.51 -6.42
N ALA A 445 15.39 -39.58 -6.83
CA ALA A 445 14.90 -40.51 -7.83
C ALA A 445 13.75 -41.40 -7.31
N GLU A 446 13.57 -41.50 -5.99
CA GLU A 446 12.58 -42.37 -5.38
C GLU A 446 11.32 -41.60 -4.97
N THR A 447 10.17 -42.28 -4.97
CA THR A 447 8.87 -41.69 -4.61
C THR A 447 8.37 -42.29 -3.30
N CYS A 448 8.06 -41.42 -2.34
CA CYS A 448 7.53 -41.82 -1.03
C CYS A 448 6.16 -42.48 -1.16
N ARG A 449 5.96 -43.59 -0.47
CA ARG A 449 4.67 -44.28 -0.38
C ARG A 449 4.15 -44.23 1.05
N CYS A 450 3.77 -43.04 1.51
CA CYS A 450 3.19 -42.87 2.83
C CYS A 450 1.70 -43.28 2.84
N PRO A 451 1.25 -44.06 3.84
CA PRO A 451 -0.17 -44.38 3.99
C PRO A 451 -0.97 -43.10 4.24
N GLY A 452 -2.09 -42.93 3.53
CA GLY A 452 -2.84 -41.68 3.35
C GLY A 452 -3.50 -41.07 4.59
N TYR A 453 -2.72 -40.77 5.62
CA TYR A 453 -3.13 -39.94 6.76
C TYR A 453 -2.82 -38.48 6.44
N LEU A 454 -3.76 -37.57 6.71
CA LEU A 454 -3.72 -36.14 6.33
C LEU A 454 -2.47 -35.34 6.80
N PHE A 455 -1.55 -35.94 7.59
CA PHE A 455 -0.40 -35.25 8.20
C PHE A 455 0.86 -36.13 8.31
N SER A 456 1.12 -37.01 7.34
CA SER A 456 2.40 -37.75 7.26
C SER A 456 3.41 -37.01 6.39
N VAL A 457 4.59 -36.69 6.95
CA VAL A 457 5.71 -36.12 6.20
C VAL A 457 6.75 -37.22 5.95
N CYS A 458 7.15 -37.37 4.70
CA CYS A 458 8.21 -38.29 4.29
C CYS A 458 9.58 -37.64 4.52
N ASP A 459 10.50 -38.36 5.15
CA ASP A 459 11.89 -37.95 5.23
C ASP A 459 12.51 -37.96 3.83
N ARG A 460 13.03 -36.81 3.40
CA ARG A 460 13.61 -36.60 2.08
C ARG A 460 14.91 -37.39 1.84
N VAL A 461 15.61 -37.79 2.90
CA VAL A 461 16.86 -38.54 2.82
C VAL A 461 16.54 -40.04 2.80
N THR A 462 15.71 -40.52 3.72
CA THR A 462 15.51 -41.96 3.96
C THR A 462 14.21 -42.52 3.38
N GLY A 463 13.22 -41.68 3.05
CA GLY A 463 11.90 -42.11 2.59
C GLY A 463 10.94 -42.52 3.71
N GLU A 464 11.36 -42.42 4.98
CA GLU A 464 10.54 -42.82 6.13
C GLU A 464 9.40 -41.84 6.40
N CYS A 465 8.19 -42.36 6.59
CA CYS A 465 7.01 -41.54 6.88
C CYS A 465 6.82 -41.36 8.38
N ARG A 466 6.79 -40.11 8.85
CA ARG A 466 6.53 -39.77 10.26
C ARG A 466 5.24 -38.98 10.40
N ARG A 467 4.49 -39.21 11.49
CA ARG A 467 3.30 -38.42 11.85
C ARG A 467 3.73 -37.13 12.53
N GLN A 468 3.26 -35.97 12.07
CA GLN A 468 3.42 -34.72 12.80
C GLN A 468 2.22 -34.47 13.73
N ASN A 469 2.49 -34.22 15.02
CA ASN A 469 1.51 -33.64 15.95
C ASN A 469 1.47 -32.11 15.76
N LYS A 470 0.27 -31.50 15.89
CA LYS A 470 0.03 -30.06 15.73
C LYS A 470 1.11 -29.20 16.42
N PRO A 471 1.74 -28.23 15.72
CA PRO A 471 2.47 -27.16 16.38
C PRO A 471 1.49 -26.17 17.04
N HIS A 472 1.80 -25.75 18.27
CA HIS A 472 1.17 -24.62 18.93
C HIS A 472 1.48 -23.33 18.14
N VAL A 473 0.43 -22.60 17.77
CA VAL A 473 0.54 -21.28 17.12
C VAL A 473 0.84 -20.25 18.21
N HIS A 474 2.07 -19.70 18.22
CA HIS A 474 2.34 -18.38 18.78
C HIS A 474 2.38 -17.36 17.63
N HIS A 475 1.61 -16.29 17.78
CA HIS A 475 1.59 -15.13 16.88
C HIS A 475 2.98 -14.49 16.78
N ILE A 476 3.42 -14.11 15.57
CA ILE A 476 3.54 -12.72 15.07
C ILE A 476 4.19 -12.75 13.66
N ASP A 477 3.64 -11.88 12.80
CA ASP A 477 4.07 -11.32 11.50
C ASP A 477 4.03 -12.10 10.16
N ARG A 478 3.22 -11.50 9.28
CA ARG A 478 2.93 -11.68 7.84
C ARG A 478 4.06 -11.05 6.97
N PRO A 479 3.96 -10.98 5.62
CA PRO A 479 3.28 -11.82 4.61
C PRO A 479 4.15 -12.05 3.33
N HIS A 480 3.61 -12.79 2.35
CA HIS A 480 3.70 -12.65 0.88
C HIS A 480 3.90 -14.02 0.19
N VAL A 481 3.28 -14.40 -0.92
CA VAL A 481 2.13 -13.96 -1.74
C VAL A 481 2.10 -14.97 -2.92
N ILE A 482 0.91 -15.51 -3.26
CA ILE A 482 0.36 -15.78 -4.62
C ILE A 482 1.17 -16.75 -5.54
N GLU A 483 0.63 -17.81 -6.16
CA GLU A 483 -0.28 -17.70 -7.32
C GLU A 483 -0.96 -19.04 -7.76
N LYS A 484 -2.30 -18.95 -7.89
CA LYS A 484 -3.27 -19.47 -8.90
C LYS A 484 -3.52 -20.95 -9.28
N VAL A 485 -4.80 -21.30 -9.02
CA VAL A 485 -5.87 -21.67 -9.99
C VAL A 485 -5.79 -23.02 -10.73
N SER A 486 -6.69 -23.94 -10.38
CA SER A 486 -7.89 -24.27 -11.20
C SER A 486 -8.71 -25.40 -10.58
N ARG A 487 -9.99 -25.13 -10.29
CA ARG A 487 -11.17 -25.71 -10.98
C ARG A 487 -11.43 -27.20 -10.70
N ILE A 488 -12.46 -27.48 -9.90
CA ILE A 488 -13.75 -28.05 -10.32
C ILE A 488 -14.49 -28.63 -9.12
N LEU A 489 -15.70 -28.12 -8.90
CA LEU A 489 -16.78 -28.74 -8.13
C LEU A 489 -16.88 -30.22 -8.45
N PHE A 490 -17.06 -31.10 -7.47
CA PHE A 490 -18.04 -32.17 -7.59
C PHE A 490 -18.48 -32.63 -6.19
N LEU A 491 -19.73 -32.31 -5.86
CA LEU A 491 -20.62 -32.99 -4.90
C LEU A 491 -20.24 -32.95 -3.41
N LEU A 492 -20.87 -32.03 -2.67
CA LEU A 492 -21.84 -32.35 -1.61
C LEU A 492 -22.57 -31.08 -1.13
#